data_AF-A0A1H4F974-F1
#
_entry.id   AF-A0A1H4F974-F1
#
_cell.length_a   1.000
_cell.length_b   1.000
_cell.length_c   1.000
_cell.angle_alpha   90.00
_cell.angle_beta   90.00
_cell.angle_gamma   90.00
#
_symmetry.space_group_name_H-M   'P 1'
#
loop_
_entity.id
_entity.type
_entity.pdbx_description
1 polymer ?
#
loop_
_entity_poly.entity_id
_entity_poly.type
_entity_poly.pdbx_seq_one_letter_code
_entity_poly.pdbx_strand_id
1 'polypeptide(L)'
;MGEFDLAIGEVGSALLVVGYPLGFHDVIYHLPVVRHAVIASSFGVRFQGKGYFLTDARTHRGTSGAAVVMRAPGTNPALPWKLLGVHSSRLDMNTRDLALDESLGLNCAWYADILLTLTADVPAPSALQPQPIA
;
A
#
# COMPACT_ATOMS: atom_id res chain seq x y z
N MET A 1 18.30 7.39 27.57
CA MET A 1 18.86 6.62 26.44
C MET A 1 17.99 5.38 26.30
N GLY A 2 16.90 5.50 25.54
CA GLY A 2 15.92 4.42 25.37
C GLY A 2 15.97 3.94 23.94
N GLU A 3 16.52 2.76 23.71
CA GLU A 3 16.37 2.02 22.47
C GLU A 3 14.89 1.66 22.29
N PHE A 4 14.17 2.49 21.54
CA PHE A 4 12.99 2.03 20.81
C PHE A 4 13.40 1.91 19.35
N ASP A 5 14.34 1.01 19.07
CA ASP A 5 14.51 0.52 17.70
C ASP A 5 13.35 -0.43 17.43
N LEU A 6 12.18 0.15 17.16
CA LEU A 6 11.10 -0.57 16.48
C LEU A 6 11.62 -0.85 15.09
N ALA A 7 12.33 -1.98 14.92
CA ALA A 7 12.81 -2.47 13.64
C ALA A 7 11.72 -2.22 12.60
N ILE A 8 11.97 -1.25 11.73
CA ILE A 8 11.03 -0.85 10.70
C ILE A 8 10.96 -2.06 9.77
N GLY A 9 9.75 -2.64 9.63
CA GLY A 9 9.53 -4.04 9.24
C GLY A 9 10.51 -4.61 8.22
N GLU A 10 11.19 -5.69 8.56
CA GLU A 10 12.13 -6.38 7.69
C GLU A 10 11.42 -7.29 6.67
N VAL A 11 12.15 -7.80 5.68
CA VAL A 11 11.64 -8.85 4.78
C VAL A 11 11.09 -10.02 5.58
N GLY A 12 9.92 -10.52 5.20
CA GLY A 12 9.22 -11.58 5.92
C GLY A 12 8.37 -11.10 7.10
N SER A 13 8.42 -9.82 7.47
CA SER A 13 7.54 -9.28 8.51
C SER A 13 6.07 -9.40 8.12
N ALA A 14 5.24 -9.85 9.07
CA ALA A 14 3.82 -10.03 8.86
C ALA A 14 3.07 -8.70 8.75
N LEU A 15 2.20 -8.61 7.75
CA LEU A 15 1.37 -7.47 7.43
C LEU A 15 -0.09 -7.87 7.29
N LEU A 16 -0.97 -6.88 7.35
CA LEU A 16 -2.36 -6.99 6.93
C LEU A 16 -2.64 -6.01 5.79
N VAL A 17 -3.37 -6.48 4.79
CA VAL A 17 -3.96 -5.64 3.73
C VAL A 17 -5.45 -5.52 4.01
N VAL A 18 -5.89 -4.30 4.31
CA VAL A 18 -7.25 -3.99 4.76
C VAL A 18 -7.97 -3.20 3.66
N GLY A 19 -8.99 -3.80 3.03
CA GLY A 19 -9.73 -3.15 1.96
C GLY A 19 -10.93 -3.94 1.45
N TYR A 20 -11.36 -3.64 0.22
CA TYR A 20 -12.65 -4.08 -0.34
C TYR A 20 -12.45 -4.87 -1.65
N PRO A 21 -11.89 -6.09 -1.60
CA PRO A 21 -11.58 -6.87 -2.80
C PRO A 21 -12.85 -7.11 -3.62
N LEU A 22 -12.84 -6.77 -4.90
CA LEU A 22 -14.00 -6.86 -5.81
C LEU A 22 -15.25 -6.12 -5.30
N GLY A 23 -15.09 -5.13 -4.43
CA GLY A 23 -16.20 -4.46 -3.74
C GLY A 23 -16.86 -5.33 -2.67
N PHE A 24 -16.31 -6.51 -2.35
CA PHE A 24 -16.83 -7.38 -1.32
C PHE A 24 -16.57 -6.81 0.07
N HIS A 25 -17.62 -6.77 0.88
CA HIS A 25 -17.62 -6.36 2.27
C HIS A 25 -18.75 -7.06 3.02
N ASP A 26 -18.68 -6.99 4.35
CA ASP A 26 -19.82 -7.36 5.17
C ASP A 26 -21.04 -6.49 4.84
N VAL A 27 -22.21 -7.10 4.63
CA VAL A 27 -23.41 -6.40 4.16
C VAL A 27 -24.13 -5.60 5.25
N ILE A 28 -23.81 -5.85 6.53
CA ILE A 28 -24.48 -5.20 7.67
C ILE A 28 -23.70 -3.96 8.10
N TYR A 29 -22.38 -4.11 8.27
CA TYR A 29 -21.50 -3.10 8.84
C TYR A 29 -20.56 -2.46 7.81
N HIS A 30 -20.58 -2.93 6.56
CA HIS A 30 -19.72 -2.44 5.48
C HIS A 30 -18.23 -2.45 5.84
N LEU A 31 -17.83 -3.41 6.67
CA LEU A 31 -16.46 -3.56 7.13
C LEU A 31 -15.56 -4.12 6.03
N PRO A 32 -14.29 -3.67 5.98
CA PRO A 32 -13.33 -4.17 5.00
C PRO A 32 -12.98 -5.64 5.26
N VAL A 33 -12.56 -6.33 4.21
CA VAL A 33 -11.89 -7.62 4.33
C VAL A 33 -10.41 -7.41 4.65
N VAL A 34 -9.93 -8.23 5.58
CA VAL A 34 -8.53 -8.25 6.00
C VAL A 34 -7.85 -9.48 5.39
N ARG A 35 -6.72 -9.27 4.71
CA ARG A 35 -5.87 -10.33 4.15
C ARG A 35 -4.51 -10.31 4.81
N HIS A 36 -3.97 -11.48 5.13
CA HIS A 36 -2.56 -11.61 5.51
C HIS A 36 -1.66 -11.29 4.32
N ALA A 37 -0.53 -10.68 4.65
CA ALA A 37 0.53 -10.37 3.73
C ALA A 37 1.89 -10.44 4.45
N VAL A 38 2.97 -10.42 3.69
CA VAL A 38 4.34 -10.32 4.20
C VAL A 38 5.12 -9.32 3.36
N ILE A 39 6.09 -8.64 3.98
CA ILE A 39 7.05 -7.78 3.26
C ILE A 39 7.93 -8.67 2.37
N ALA A 40 7.93 -8.42 1.07
CA ALA A 40 8.63 -9.25 0.07
C ALA A 40 9.87 -8.56 -0.54
N SER A 41 10.19 -7.34 -0.14
CA SER A 41 11.40 -6.62 -0.54
C SER A 41 11.98 -5.86 0.65
N SER A 42 13.29 -5.56 0.63
CA SER A 42 13.95 -4.79 1.69
C SER A 42 13.20 -3.49 1.99
N PHE A 43 12.58 -3.40 3.16
CA PHE A 43 11.82 -2.22 3.53
C PHE A 43 12.76 -1.03 3.80
N GLY A 44 12.30 0.18 3.50
CA GLY A 44 13.15 1.37 3.43
C GLY A 44 13.95 1.52 2.14
N VAL A 45 14.07 0.46 1.32
CA VAL A 45 14.68 0.52 -0.01
C VAL A 45 13.60 0.51 -1.09
N ARG A 46 13.53 1.60 -1.86
CA ARG A 46 12.60 1.78 -2.98
C ARG A 46 12.81 0.72 -4.06
N PHE A 47 11.83 -0.17 -4.25
CA PHE A 47 11.94 -1.26 -5.23
C PHE A 47 12.02 -0.68 -6.65
N GLN A 48 13.05 -1.07 -7.41
CA GLN A 48 13.37 -0.51 -8.73
C GLN A 48 13.47 1.03 -8.75
N GLY A 49 13.83 1.65 -7.61
CA GLY A 49 13.88 3.12 -7.48
C GLY A 49 12.50 3.79 -7.48
N LYS A 50 11.41 3.04 -7.43
CA LYS A 50 10.03 3.57 -7.37
C LYS A 50 9.58 3.75 -5.93
N GLY A 51 8.60 4.64 -5.70
CA GLY A 51 8.09 4.98 -4.36
C GLY A 51 7.30 3.86 -3.66
N TYR A 52 7.53 2.59 -3.98
CA TYR A 52 6.84 1.44 -3.43
C TYR A 52 7.81 0.35 -2.97
N PHE A 53 7.29 -0.57 -2.17
CA PHE A 53 7.91 -1.84 -1.79
C PHE A 53 7.00 -3.01 -2.22
N LEU A 54 7.53 -4.23 -2.17
CA LEU A 54 6.76 -5.42 -2.51
C LEU A 54 6.12 -6.07 -1.29
N THR A 55 4.91 -6.58 -1.49
CA THR A 55 4.25 -7.51 -0.56
C THR A 55 3.85 -8.80 -1.25
N ASP A 56 4.04 -9.92 -0.57
CA ASP A 56 3.42 -11.19 -0.96
C ASP A 56 2.07 -11.31 -0.24
N ALA A 57 1.01 -11.39 -1.04
CA ALA A 57 -0.37 -11.45 -0.55
C ALA A 57 -1.33 -11.89 -1.66
N ARG A 58 -2.39 -12.62 -1.27
CA ARG A 58 -3.53 -12.92 -2.15
C ARG A 58 -4.49 -11.74 -2.26
N THR A 59 -4.15 -10.79 -3.12
CA THR A 59 -4.99 -9.62 -3.47
C THR A 59 -5.86 -9.88 -4.69
N HIS A 60 -6.93 -9.13 -4.89
CA HIS A 60 -7.78 -9.20 -6.08
C HIS A 60 -8.01 -7.80 -6.66
N ARG A 61 -8.59 -7.72 -7.87
CA ARG A 61 -9.11 -6.42 -8.37
C ARG A 61 -10.02 -5.81 -7.30
N GLY A 62 -9.99 -4.49 -7.14
CA GLY A 62 -10.70 -3.79 -6.06
C GLY A 62 -9.94 -3.71 -4.74
N THR A 63 -8.80 -4.39 -4.57
CA THR A 63 -7.92 -4.18 -3.41
C THR A 63 -7.09 -2.89 -3.52
N SER A 64 -6.99 -2.26 -4.70
CA SER A 64 -6.29 -0.98 -4.89
C SER A 64 -6.77 0.07 -3.89
N GLY A 65 -5.84 0.78 -3.26
CA GLY A 65 -6.13 1.74 -2.19
C GLY A 65 -6.21 1.12 -0.79
N ALA A 66 -6.16 -0.21 -0.65
CA ALA A 66 -6.19 -0.87 0.65
C ALA A 66 -4.98 -0.47 1.53
N ALA A 67 -5.24 -0.27 2.82
CA ALA A 67 -4.20 0.04 3.78
C ALA A 67 -3.32 -1.19 4.04
N VAL A 68 -2.00 -1.00 4.01
CA VAL A 68 -1.02 -2.03 4.37
C VAL A 68 -0.44 -1.69 5.74
N VAL A 69 -0.82 -2.48 6.74
CA VAL A 69 -0.51 -2.20 8.14
C VAL A 69 0.31 -3.32 8.78
N MET A 70 1.17 -2.92 9.71
CA MET A 70 1.97 -3.83 10.54
C MET A 70 1.53 -3.69 12.00
N ARG A 71 1.49 -4.81 12.72
CA ARG A 71 1.23 -4.76 14.17
C ARG A 71 2.38 -4.04 14.86
N ALA A 72 2.06 -3.07 15.71
CA ALA A 72 3.03 -2.27 16.43
C ALA A 72 2.64 -2.20 17.92
N PRO A 73 2.85 -3.28 18.70
CA PRO A 73 2.60 -3.25 20.13
C PRO A 73 3.48 -2.19 20.80
N GLY A 74 2.99 -1.56 21.88
CA GLY A 74 3.72 -0.50 22.58
C GLY A 74 3.62 0.90 21.95
N THR A 75 2.84 1.05 20.87
CA THR A 75 2.45 2.36 20.33
C THR A 75 1.17 2.87 21.00
N ASN A 76 0.12 3.21 20.23
CA ASN A 76 -1.18 3.58 20.77
C ASN A 76 -1.98 2.31 21.14
N PRO A 77 -2.38 2.09 22.40
CA PRO A 77 -3.17 0.90 22.79
C PRO A 77 -4.51 0.78 22.06
N ALA A 78 -5.13 1.90 21.68
CA ALA A 78 -6.40 1.91 20.95
C ALA A 78 -6.23 1.58 19.46
N LEU A 79 -5.04 1.83 18.90
CA LEU A 79 -4.71 1.53 17.52
C LEU A 79 -3.26 1.03 17.41
N PRO A 80 -2.98 -0.22 17.82
CA PRO A 80 -1.64 -0.78 17.91
C PRO A 80 -1.12 -1.23 16.54
N TRP A 81 -1.26 -0.36 15.55
CA TRP A 81 -0.98 -0.62 14.13
C TRP A 81 -0.21 0.55 13.53
N LYS A 82 0.79 0.22 12.72
CA LYS A 82 1.55 1.19 11.93
C LYS A 82 1.16 1.05 10.46
N LEU A 83 0.78 2.15 9.83
CA LEU A 83 0.58 2.21 8.37
C LEU A 83 1.95 2.22 7.69
N LEU A 84 2.23 1.20 6.89
CA LEU A 84 3.47 1.11 6.12
C LEU A 84 3.29 1.56 4.67
N GLY A 85 2.08 1.37 4.13
CA GLY A 85 1.81 1.72 2.75
C GLY A 85 0.37 1.58 2.30
N VAL A 86 0.18 1.79 1.01
CA VAL A 86 -1.11 1.67 0.32
C VAL A 86 -0.94 0.70 -0.84
N HIS A 87 -1.73 -0.39 -0.85
CA HIS A 87 -1.70 -1.36 -1.93
C HIS A 87 -2.13 -0.72 -3.26
N SER A 88 -1.37 -0.96 -4.33
CA SER A 88 -1.64 -0.37 -5.64
C SER A 88 -2.07 -1.42 -6.66
N SER A 89 -1.19 -2.35 -6.97
CA SER A 89 -1.35 -3.31 -8.05
C SER A 89 -0.66 -4.63 -7.72
N ARG A 90 -1.00 -5.68 -8.46
CA ARG A 90 -0.14 -6.86 -8.56
C ARG A 90 1.09 -6.53 -9.39
N LEU A 91 2.23 -7.10 -9.01
CA LEU A 91 3.42 -7.09 -9.84
C LEU A 91 3.29 -8.25 -10.81
N ASP A 92 3.32 -7.96 -12.11
CA ASP A 92 3.33 -8.98 -13.14
C ASP A 92 4.63 -8.88 -13.96
N MET A 93 5.17 -10.03 -14.36
CA MET A 93 6.31 -10.10 -15.25
C MET A 93 5.80 -10.02 -16.68
N ASN A 94 6.09 -8.92 -17.38
CA ASN A 94 5.66 -8.69 -18.76
C ASN A 94 6.06 -9.81 -19.75
N THR A 95 7.01 -10.68 -19.40
CA THR A 95 7.51 -11.77 -20.23
C THR A 95 6.96 -13.15 -19.86
N ARG A 96 6.02 -13.25 -18.92
CA ARG A 96 5.51 -14.56 -18.49
C ARG A 96 4.54 -15.15 -19.51
N ASP A 97 4.57 -16.47 -19.64
CA ASP A 97 3.57 -17.22 -20.40
C ASP A 97 2.31 -17.38 -19.53
N LEU A 98 1.17 -16.81 -19.95
CA LEU A 98 -0.06 -16.86 -19.17
C LEU A 98 -0.66 -18.26 -19.03
N ALA A 99 -0.29 -19.21 -19.91
CA ALA A 99 -0.78 -20.59 -19.87
C ALA A 99 0.11 -21.51 -19.03
N LEU A 100 1.40 -21.19 -18.92
CA LEU A 100 2.39 -22.05 -18.26
C LEU A 100 2.90 -21.47 -16.92
N ASP A 101 2.94 -20.15 -16.79
CA ASP A 101 3.52 -19.47 -15.63
C ASP A 101 2.44 -18.93 -14.68
N GLU A 102 2.53 -19.35 -13.41
CA GLU A 102 1.75 -18.75 -12.34
C GLU A 102 2.17 -17.29 -12.11
N SER A 103 1.23 -16.43 -11.73
CA SER A 103 1.58 -15.07 -11.30
C SER A 103 2.53 -15.13 -10.10
N LEU A 104 3.45 -14.18 -9.99
CA LEU A 104 4.42 -14.14 -8.89
C LEU A 104 3.80 -14.09 -7.48
N GLY A 105 2.50 -13.78 -7.35
CA GLY A 105 1.87 -13.55 -6.05
C GLY A 105 2.31 -12.25 -5.36
N LEU A 106 3.17 -11.48 -6.02
CA LEU A 106 3.72 -10.23 -5.53
C LEU A 106 2.83 -9.04 -5.88
N ASN A 107 2.88 -8.04 -5.01
CA ASN A 107 2.09 -6.82 -5.10
C ASN A 107 2.99 -5.61 -4.84
N CYS A 108 2.64 -4.47 -5.44
CA CYS A 108 3.25 -3.19 -5.17
C CYS A 108 2.42 -2.44 -4.12
N ALA A 109 3.09 -1.97 -3.06
CA ALA A 109 2.51 -1.07 -2.06
C ALA A 109 3.33 0.23 -2.00
N TRP A 110 2.70 1.37 -2.29
CA TRP A 110 3.34 2.67 -2.12
C TRP A 110 3.68 2.88 -0.65
N TYR A 111 4.84 3.45 -0.37
CA TYR A 111 5.16 3.87 1.00
C TYR A 111 4.14 4.88 1.51
N ALA A 112 3.83 4.83 2.81
CA ALA A 112 2.79 5.67 3.41
C ALA A 112 3.08 7.18 3.30
N ASP A 113 4.34 7.58 3.11
CA ASP A 113 4.75 8.97 2.88
C ASP A 113 4.14 9.58 1.61
N ILE A 114 3.71 8.76 0.65
CA ILE A 114 2.97 9.23 -0.53
C ILE A 114 1.71 10.02 -0.14
N LEU A 115 1.08 9.67 0.98
CA LEU A 115 -0.12 10.35 1.44
C LEU A 115 0.16 11.82 1.74
N LEU A 116 1.33 12.12 2.34
CA LEU A 116 1.74 13.51 2.59
C LEU A 116 1.89 14.31 1.29
N THR A 117 2.29 13.65 0.21
CA THR A 117 2.38 14.28 -1.11
C THR A 117 0.99 14.48 -1.72
N LEU A 118 0.12 13.46 -1.64
CA LEU A 118 -1.22 13.48 -2.23
C LEU A 118 -2.20 14.39 -1.48
N THR A 119 -1.97 14.61 -0.19
CA THR A 119 -2.81 15.46 0.66
C THR A 119 -2.14 16.78 1.00
N ALA A 120 -1.02 17.11 0.37
CA ALA A 120 -0.50 18.47 0.44
C ALA A 120 -1.56 19.39 -0.18
N ASP A 121 -1.84 20.53 0.46
CA ASP A 121 -2.72 21.55 -0.09
C ASP A 121 -2.09 22.07 -1.39
N VAL A 122 -2.48 21.49 -2.51
CA VAL A 122 -2.16 22.02 -3.83
C VAL A 122 -3.15 23.15 -4.06
N PRO A 123 -2.71 24.42 -4.16
CA PRO A 123 -3.59 25.50 -4.57
C PRO A 123 -4.23 25.10 -5.89
N ALA A 124 -5.56 25.19 -5.98
CA ALA A 124 -6.26 24.92 -7.23
C ALA A 124 -5.55 25.70 -8.36
N PRO A 125 -5.30 25.08 -9.53
CA PRO A 125 -4.67 25.80 -10.63
C PRO A 125 -5.46 27.09 -10.86
N SER A 126 -4.77 28.23 -10.77
CA SER A 126 -5.34 29.54 -11.08
C SER A 126 -6.08 29.39 -12.40
N ALA A 127 -7.40 29.59 -12.38
CA ALA A 127 -8.22 29.52 -13.57
C ALA A 127 -7.54 30.37 -14.64
N LEU A 128 -7.11 29.74 -15.74
CA LEU A 128 -6.49 30.42 -16.88
C LEU A 128 -7.35 31.64 -17.21
N GLN A 129 -6.84 32.83 -16.91
CA GLN A 129 -7.49 34.05 -17.38
C GLN A 129 -7.53 33.95 -18.91
N PRO A 130 -8.71 34.04 -19.55
CA PRO A 130 -8.80 34.02 -20.99
C PRO A 130 -7.93 35.15 -21.54
N GLN A 131 -6.91 34.78 -22.31
CA GLN A 131 -6.08 35.74 -23.02
C GLN A 131 -6.97 36.52 -23.99
N PRO A 132 -6.95 37.86 -23.98
CA PRO A 132 -7.72 38.63 -24.94
C PRO A 132 -7.21 38.29 -26.35
N ILE A 133 -8.14 37.89 -27.21
CA ILE A 133 -7.88 37.70 -28.63
C ILE A 133 -7.62 39.09 -29.22
N ALA A 134 -6.41 39.28 -29.75
CA ALA A 134 -6.03 40.46 -30.53
C ALA A 134 -6.63 40.41 -31.93
#